data_AF-A0A2N5M3X5-F1
#
_entry.id   AF-A0A2N5M3X5-F1
#
_cell.length_a   1.000
_cell.length_b   1.000
_cell.length_c   1.000
_cell.angle_alpha   90.00
_cell.angle_beta   90.00
_cell.angle_gamma   90.00
#
_symmetry.space_group_name_H-M   'P 1'
#
loop_
_entity.id
_entity.type
_entity.pdbx_description
1 polymer ?
#
loop_
_entity_poly.entity_id
_entity_poly.type
_entity_poly.pdbx_seq_one_letter_code
_entity_poly.pdbx_strand_id
1 'polypeptide(L)' 'MPLLREAVEKKRKFIIQKLIQAGVYKPTDQEINSFTLSQLEKDYHYFILRGQNLKTKNS' A
#
# COMPACT_ATOMS: atom_id res chain seq x y z
N MET A 1 14.35 -13.51 -18.83
CA MET A 1 13.98 -12.09 -18.64
C MET A 1 13.00 -11.97 -17.47
N PRO A 2 13.45 -11.73 -16.22
CA PRO A 2 12.56 -11.69 -15.05
C PRO A 2 11.92 -10.30 -14.83
N LEU A 3 11.60 -9.58 -15.90
CA LEU A 3 11.11 -8.19 -15.85
C LEU A 3 9.80 -8.05 -15.07
N LEU A 4 8.95 -9.07 -15.12
CA LEU A 4 7.66 -9.09 -14.42
C LEU A 4 7.84 -9.21 -12.89
N ARG A 5 8.79 -10.02 -12.43
CA ARG A 5 9.03 -10.21 -10.99
C ARG A 5 9.56 -8.93 -10.37
N GLU A 6 10.51 -8.27 -11.03
CA GLU A 6 11.07 -7.01 -10.56
C GLU A 6 10.03 -5.88 -10.54
N ALA A 7 9.18 -5.78 -11.57
CA ALA A 7 8.11 -4.79 -11.60
C ALA A 7 7.09 -5.02 -10.47
N VAL A 8 6.73 -6.28 -10.21
CA VAL A 8 5.84 -6.67 -9.11
C VAL A 8 6.45 -6.34 -7.76
N GLU A 9 7.73 -6.67 -7.55
CA GLU A 9 8.41 -6.38 -6.28
C GLU A 9 8.59 -4.88 -6.04
N LYS A 10 8.91 -4.09 -7.08
CA LYS A 10 8.95 -2.62 -7.00
C LYS A 10 7.59 -2.05 -6.60
N LYS A 11 6.51 -2.52 -7.24
CA LYS A 11 5.15 -2.09 -6.91
C LYS A 11 4.79 -2.44 -5.47
N ARG A 12 5.14 -3.65 -5.03
CA ARG A 12 4.90 -4.11 -3.66
C ARG A 12 5.59 -3.21 -2.63
N LYS A 13 6.89 -2.95 -2.81
CA LYS A 13 7.68 -2.07 -1.92
C LYS A 13 7.08 -0.66 -1.87
N PHE A 14 6.67 -0.12 -3.01
CA PHE A 14 6.03 1.18 -3.09
C PHE A 14 4.73 1.23 -2.26
N ILE A 15 3.87 0.23 -2.41
CA ILE A 15 2.60 0.17 -1.66
C ILE A 15 2.86 0.05 -0.16
N ILE A 16 3.75 -0.86 0.26
CA ILE A 16 4.12 -1.05 1.67
C ILE A 16 4.59 0.27 2.27
N GLN A 17 5.49 0.99 1.58
CA GLN A 17 5.97 2.28 2.06
C GLN A 17 4.86 3.32 2.19
N LYS A 18 3.89 3.35 1.27
CA LYS A 18 2.75 4.27 1.34
C LYS A 18 1.81 3.93 2.49
N LEU A 19 1.54 2.65 2.72
CA LEU A 19 0.70 2.19 3.82
C LEU A 19 1.35 2.46 5.18
N ILE A 20 2.67 2.25 5.31
CA ILE A 20 3.43 2.60 6.52
C ILE A 20 3.40 4.12 6.76
N GLN A 21 3.64 4.93 5.72
CA GLN A 21 3.58 6.39 5.83
C GLN A 21 2.19 6.90 6.22
N ALA A 22 1.14 6.23 5.79
CA ALA A 22 -0.23 6.55 6.17
C ALA A 22 -0.59 6.06 7.59
N GLY A 23 0.32 5.38 8.29
CA GLY A 23 0.09 4.84 9.63
C GLY A 23 -0.82 3.62 9.67
N VAL A 24 -1.11 2.99 8.52
CA VAL A 24 -1.98 1.79 8.43
C VAL A 24 -1.27 0.57 9.01
N TYR A 25 0.03 0.45 8.76
CA TYR A 25 0.87 -0.65 9.25
C TYR A 25 2.17 -0.12 9.84
N LYS A 26 2.78 -0.88 10.76
CA LYS A 26 4.08 -0.54 11.31
C LYS A 26 5.20 -1.18 10.48
N PRO A 27 6.36 -0.51 10.33
CA PRO A 27 7.50 -1.09 9.62
C PRO A 27 8.06 -2.35 10.32
N THR A 28 7.76 -2.54 11.60
CA THR A 28 8.15 -3.71 12.40
C THR A 28 7.18 -4.87 12.30
N ASP A 29 6.00 -4.69 11.68
CA ASP A 29 5.05 -5.78 11.52
C ASP A 29 5.60 -6.78 10.51
N GLN A 30 6.09 -7.93 10.98
CA GLN A 30 6.52 -9.02 10.11
C GLN A 30 5.39 -9.49 9.17
N GLU A 31 4.14 -9.29 9.59
CA GLU A 31 2.94 -9.61 8.81
C GLU A 31 2.82 -8.77 7.53
N ILE A 32 3.32 -7.53 7.48
CA ILE A 32 3.25 -6.74 6.24
C ILE A 32 4.09 -7.37 5.12
N ASN A 33 5.16 -8.06 5.50
CA ASN A 33 6.03 -8.77 4.58
C ASN A 33 5.50 -10.17 4.22
N SER A 34 4.50 -10.69 4.93
CA SER A 34 3.81 -11.93 4.54
C SER A 34 2.61 -11.67 3.62
N PHE A 35 2.07 -10.44 3.60
CA PHE A 35 0.97 -10.10 2.70
C PHE A 35 1.34 -10.21 1.21
N THR A 36 0.37 -10.74 0.46
CA THR A 36 0.39 -10.80 -1.00
C THR A 36 0.21 -9.40 -1.60
N LEU A 37 0.68 -9.20 -2.83
CA LEU A 37 0.54 -7.93 -3.53
C LEU A 37 -0.93 -7.47 -3.60
N SER A 38 -1.85 -8.39 -3.90
CA SER A 38 -3.27 -8.06 -4.03
C SER A 38 -3.90 -7.61 -2.72
N GLN A 39 -3.43 -8.13 -1.58
CA GLN A 39 -3.88 -7.69 -0.26
C GLN A 39 -3.43 -6.24 0.00
N LEU A 40 -2.14 -5.98 -0.20
CA LEU A 40 -1.55 -4.65 -0.07
C LEU A 40 -2.21 -3.64 -1.03
N GLU A 41 -2.53 -4.05 -2.26
CA GLU A 41 -3.27 -3.23 -3.21
C GLU A 41 -4.67 -2.91 -2.72
N LYS A 42 -5.41 -3.88 -2.17
CA LYS A 42 -6.73 -3.63 -1.58
C LYS A 42 -6.66 -2.58 -0.48
N ASP A 43 -5.71 -2.73 0.44
CA ASP A 43 -5.54 -1.81 1.54
C ASP A 43 -5.11 -0.43 1.04
N TYR A 44 -4.19 -0.37 0.07
CA TYR A 44 -3.81 0.88 -0.57
C TYR A 44 -4.99 1.60 -1.22
N HIS A 45 -5.81 0.87 -1.98
CA HIS A 45 -7.03 1.42 -2.58
C HIS A 45 -8.04 1.87 -1.52
N TYR A 46 -8.17 1.12 -0.43
CA TYR A 46 -9.12 1.44 0.64
C TYR A 46 -8.68 2.65 1.47
N PHE A 47 -7.42 2.69 1.91
CA PHE A 47 -6.93 3.72 2.83
C PHE A 47 -6.42 4.97 2.09
N ILE A 48 -5.71 4.82 0.97
CA ILE A 48 -5.09 5.94 0.25
C ILE A 48 -6.03 6.55 -0.80
N LEU A 49 -6.69 5.72 -1.62
CA LEU A 49 -7.56 6.23 -2.68
C LEU A 49 -8.94 6.62 -2.16
N ARG A 50 -9.48 5.89 -1.17
CA ARG A 50 -10.76 6.27 -0.56
C ARG A 50 -10.63 7.44 0.42
N GLY A 51 -9.47 7.62 1.06
CA GLY A 51 -9.17 8.76 1.94
C GLY A 51 -9.12 10.13 1.25
N GLN A 52 -8.94 10.18 -0.08
CA GLN A 52 -8.97 11.43 -0.84
C GLN A 52 -10.39 11.99 -1.04
N ASN A 53 -11.45 11.21 -0.80
CA ASN A 53 -12.84 11.66 -0.95
C ASN A 53 -13.42 12.38 0.29
N LEU A 54 -12.67 12.52 1.39
CA LEU A 54 -13.16 13.20 2.61
C LEU A 54 -12.49 14.56 2.88
N LYS A 55 -11.57 15.02 2.04
CA LYS A 55 -10.95 16.37 2.16
C LYS A 55 -11.69 17.49 1.42
N THR A 56 -12.89 17.29 0.86
CA THR A 56 -13.61 18.33 0.09
C THR A 56 -15.09 18.50 0.46
N LYS A 57 -15.44 18.41 1.75
CA LYS A 57 -16.72 18.94 2.25
C LYS A 57 -16.52 19.58 3.62
N ASN A 58 -15.79 20.70 3.64
CA ASN A 58 -15.92 21.74 4.67
C ASN A 58 -15.23 23.01 4.16
N SER A 59 -15.93 23.75 3.30
CA SER A 59 -15.74 25.19 3.05
C SER A 59 -17.11 25.82 2.93
#